data_AF-A0AAW0AKJ5-F1
#
_entry.id   AF-A0AAW0AKJ5-F1
#
_cell.length_a   1.000
_cell.length_b   1.000
_cell.length_c   1.000
_cell.angle_alpha   90.00
_cell.angle_beta   90.00
_cell.angle_gamma   90.00
#
_symmetry.space_group_name_H-M   'P 1'
#
loop_
_entity.id
_entity.type
_entity.pdbx_description
1 polymer ?
#
loop_
_entity_poly.entity_id
_entity_poly.type
_entity_poly.pdbx_seq_one_letter_code
_entity_poly.pdbx_strand_id
1 'polypeptide(L)'
;QHIAYWYSDGSIVVRVDSQTIYKIHLSMLTKLSKVTEEILTIPDNKQSDDPNREGTSLYPLFIPGTNAQEFNDFLFWLYLTEWESLGDDVEKERMCTHLLKLADMWEIAAAKKYAIHALDMVYLSPSRRLELAGKFAIPDWVRPVVRRILDGKLSQLKDDDICAMGWKVYSMLVNAMEMLGEETRRTALVPPG
;
A
#
# COMPACT_ATOMS: atom_id res chain seq x y z
N GLN A 1 3.94 0.50 -24.93
CA GLN A 1 3.84 -0.96 -24.71
C GLN A 1 4.93 -1.37 -23.74
N HIS A 2 4.62 -2.13 -22.70
CA HIS A 2 5.60 -2.55 -21.70
C HIS A 2 6.27 -3.87 -22.11
N ILE A 3 7.60 -3.90 -22.27
CA ILE A 3 8.33 -5.05 -22.85
C ILE A 3 8.22 -6.29 -21.96
N ALA A 4 8.29 -6.14 -20.63
CA ALA A 4 8.30 -7.29 -19.71
C ALA A 4 6.92 -7.91 -19.46
N TYR A 5 5.83 -7.19 -19.74
CA TYR A 5 4.46 -7.58 -19.38
C TYR A 5 3.52 -7.45 -20.58
N TRP A 6 4.00 -7.99 -21.70
CA TRP A 6 3.25 -8.13 -22.94
C TRP A 6 3.22 -9.60 -23.33
N TYR A 7 2.29 -10.33 -22.74
CA TYR A 7 2.13 -11.76 -22.97
C TYR A 7 1.38 -12.02 -24.27
N SER A 8 1.93 -12.88 -25.13
CA SER A 8 1.28 -13.24 -26.40
C SER A 8 -0.08 -13.91 -26.18
N ASP A 9 -0.17 -14.72 -25.13
CA ASP A 9 -1.35 -15.42 -24.60
C ASP A 9 -2.17 -14.60 -23.59
N GLY A 10 -1.79 -13.35 -23.32
CA GLY A 10 -2.57 -12.46 -22.46
C GLY A 10 -3.98 -12.21 -23.00
N SER A 11 -4.97 -12.23 -22.12
CA SER A 11 -6.40 -12.13 -22.45
C SER A 11 -7.01 -10.75 -22.22
N ILE A 12 -6.28 -9.83 -21.61
CA ILE A 12 -6.72 -8.44 -21.39
C ILE A 12 -5.58 -7.45 -21.62
N VAL A 13 -5.92 -6.31 -22.23
CA VAL A 13 -5.03 -5.16 -22.42
C VAL A 13 -5.42 -4.04 -21.45
N VAL A 14 -4.47 -3.61 -20.63
CA VAL A 14 -4.68 -2.65 -19.55
C VAL A 14 -3.80 -1.43 -19.77
N ARG A 15 -4.34 -0.24 -19.49
CA ARG A 15 -3.65 1.05 -19.51
C ARG A 15 -3.68 1.66 -18.11
N VAL A 16 -2.53 2.07 -17.60
CA VAL A 16 -2.43 2.68 -16.25
C VAL A 16 -2.12 4.17 -16.32
N ASP A 17 -1.40 4.61 -17.34
CA ASP A 17 -1.13 6.02 -17.62
C ASP A 17 -1.28 6.32 -19.12
N SER A 18 -0.91 7.52 -19.54
CA SER A 18 -1.06 7.95 -20.94
C SER A 18 -0.18 7.18 -21.94
N GLN A 19 0.87 6.49 -21.50
CA GLN A 19 1.90 5.91 -22.38
C GLN A 19 2.07 4.40 -22.21
N THR A 20 1.65 3.86 -21.07
CA THR A 20 1.98 2.50 -20.65
C THR A 20 0.76 1.60 -20.72
N ILE A 21 0.88 0.60 -21.59
CA ILE A 21 -0.09 -0.45 -21.79
C ILE A 21 0.56 -1.82 -21.58
N TYR A 22 -0.24 -2.71 -21.00
CA TYR A 22 0.11 -4.05 -20.56
C TYR A 22 -0.81 -5.05 -21.25
N LYS A 23 -0.31 -6.24 -21.57
CA LYS A 23 -1.15 -7.35 -22.03
C LYS A 23 -0.90 -8.54 -21.12
N ILE A 24 -1.89 -8.88 -20.30
CA ILE A 24 -1.76 -9.81 -19.17
C ILE A 24 -2.90 -10.84 -19.13
N HIS A 25 -2.76 -11.84 -18.25
CA HIS A 25 -3.75 -12.89 -18.05
C HIS A 25 -4.86 -12.42 -17.13
N LEU A 26 -6.07 -12.24 -17.67
CA LEU A 26 -7.25 -11.89 -16.88
C LEU A 26 -7.50 -12.89 -15.74
N SER A 27 -7.27 -14.17 -16.01
CA SER A 27 -7.42 -15.26 -15.05
C SER A 27 -6.51 -15.14 -13.82
N MET A 28 -5.42 -14.39 -13.91
CA MET A 28 -4.56 -14.11 -12.75
C MET A 28 -5.19 -13.04 -11.87
N LEU A 29 -5.81 -12.02 -12.45
CA LEU A 29 -6.45 -10.93 -11.71
C LEU A 29 -7.77 -11.34 -11.07
N THR A 30 -8.62 -12.08 -11.81
CA THR A 30 -9.96 -12.47 -11.32
C THR A 30 -9.91 -13.45 -10.14
N LYS A 31 -8.78 -14.12 -9.93
CA LYS A 31 -8.56 -15.01 -8.78
C LYS A 31 -8.19 -14.28 -7.49
N LEU A 32 -7.85 -12.99 -7.57
CA LEU A 32 -7.29 -12.25 -6.43
C LEU A 32 -8.36 -11.66 -5.51
N SER A 33 -9.48 -11.20 -6.05
CA SER A 33 -10.60 -10.70 -5.27
C SER A 33 -11.89 -10.74 -6.08
N LYS A 34 -13.01 -10.65 -5.36
CA LYS A 34 -14.33 -10.52 -5.99
C LYS A 34 -14.48 -9.17 -6.73
N VAL A 35 -13.82 -8.12 -6.23
CA VAL A 35 -13.82 -6.80 -6.87
C VAL A 35 -13.15 -6.87 -8.24
N THR A 36 -11.99 -7.52 -8.36
CA THR A 36 -11.34 -7.69 -9.67
C THR A 36 -12.13 -8.61 -10.57
N GLU A 37 -12.78 -9.64 -10.04
CA GLU A 37 -13.74 -10.43 -10.81
C GLU A 37 -14.86 -9.55 -11.36
N GLU A 38 -15.60 -8.83 -10.51
CA GLU A 38 -16.75 -8.02 -10.90
C GLU A 38 -16.38 -6.87 -11.86
N ILE A 39 -15.33 -6.11 -11.57
CA ILE A 39 -14.87 -4.99 -12.41
C ILE A 39 -14.38 -5.48 -13.78
N LEU A 40 -13.73 -6.64 -13.83
CA LEU A 40 -13.14 -7.14 -15.06
C LEU A 40 -14.10 -8.08 -15.84
N THR A 41 -15.25 -8.44 -15.26
CA THR A 41 -16.27 -9.31 -15.87
C THR A 41 -17.63 -8.64 -16.10
N ILE A 42 -17.74 -7.30 -15.96
CA ILE A 42 -18.98 -6.53 -16.21
C ILE A 42 -19.64 -6.96 -17.55
N PRO A 43 -20.98 -7.13 -17.62
CA PRO A 43 -21.64 -8.03 -18.58
C PRO A 43 -21.74 -7.58 -20.04
N ASP A 44 -21.01 -6.56 -20.49
CA ASP A 44 -20.80 -6.35 -21.94
C ASP A 44 -19.80 -7.40 -22.51
N ASN A 45 -19.20 -8.20 -21.62
CA ASN A 45 -18.22 -9.25 -21.92
C ASN A 45 -18.80 -10.58 -22.44
N LYS A 46 -20.12 -10.68 -22.67
CA LYS A 46 -20.77 -11.93 -23.14
C LYS A 46 -20.87 -12.07 -24.66
N GLN A 47 -20.57 -11.01 -25.43
CA GLN A 47 -20.38 -11.10 -26.87
C GLN A 47 -18.87 -11.06 -27.13
N SER A 48 -18.28 -12.23 -27.38
CA SER A 48 -16.84 -12.41 -27.59
C SER A 48 -16.28 -11.66 -28.81
N ASP A 49 -17.14 -11.11 -29.66
CA ASP A 49 -16.79 -10.57 -30.98
C ASP A 49 -16.95 -9.06 -31.09
N ASP A 50 -17.23 -8.31 -30.01
CA ASP A 50 -17.24 -6.85 -30.09
C ASP A 50 -15.81 -6.28 -30.13
N PRO A 51 -15.35 -5.72 -31.28
CA PRO A 51 -14.04 -5.09 -31.36
C PRO A 51 -13.93 -3.80 -30.53
N ASN A 52 -15.04 -3.22 -30.08
CA ASN A 52 -15.09 -2.03 -29.25
C ASN A 52 -15.10 -2.32 -27.74
N ARG A 53 -14.96 -3.59 -27.36
CA ARG A 53 -14.92 -4.00 -25.96
C ARG A 53 -13.71 -3.42 -25.23
N GLU A 54 -13.93 -2.95 -24.01
CA GLU A 54 -12.83 -2.57 -23.10
C GLU A 54 -11.92 -3.77 -22.79
N GLY A 55 -10.64 -3.49 -22.54
CA GLY A 55 -9.65 -4.53 -22.32
C GLY A 55 -9.07 -5.13 -23.61
N THR A 56 -9.33 -4.52 -24.77
CA THR A 56 -8.76 -4.91 -26.07
C THR A 56 -7.58 -4.02 -26.45
N SER A 57 -6.83 -4.39 -27.49
CA SER A 57 -5.74 -3.54 -28.01
C SER A 57 -6.24 -2.19 -28.54
N LEU A 58 -7.48 -2.13 -29.04
CA LEU A 58 -8.09 -0.91 -29.57
C LEU A 58 -8.70 -0.06 -28.44
N TYR A 59 -9.27 -0.71 -27.43
CA TYR A 59 -9.86 -0.05 -26.25
C TYR A 59 -9.28 -0.65 -24.97
N PRO A 60 -8.06 -0.28 -24.57
CA PRO A 60 -7.45 -0.78 -23.33
C PRO A 60 -8.27 -0.39 -22.10
N LEU A 61 -8.40 -1.32 -21.16
CA LEU A 61 -9.04 -1.04 -19.87
C LEU A 61 -8.19 -0.05 -19.08
N PHE A 62 -8.74 1.11 -18.73
CA PHE A 62 -8.01 2.13 -17.98
C PHE A 62 -8.13 1.92 -16.47
N ILE A 63 -6.99 1.84 -15.77
CA ILE A 63 -6.94 1.80 -14.30
C ILE A 63 -6.63 3.20 -13.78
N PRO A 64 -7.63 3.95 -13.26
CA PRO A 64 -7.39 5.29 -12.75
C PRO A 64 -6.56 5.27 -11.47
N GLY A 65 -5.71 6.29 -11.31
CA GLY A 65 -4.98 6.51 -10.06
C GLY A 65 -3.77 5.61 -9.83
N THR A 66 -3.38 4.79 -10.82
CA THR A 66 -2.20 3.92 -10.76
C THR A 66 -1.19 4.32 -11.84
N ASN A 67 0.09 4.46 -11.50
CA ASN A 67 1.13 4.70 -12.50
C ASN A 67 1.83 3.39 -12.93
N ALA A 68 2.65 3.44 -14.00
CA ALA A 68 3.39 2.28 -14.50
C ALA A 68 4.27 1.58 -13.46
N GLN A 69 4.95 2.32 -12.58
CA GLN A 69 5.84 1.72 -11.58
C GLN A 69 5.05 0.97 -10.51
N GLU A 70 3.96 1.57 -10.02
CA GLU A 70 3.06 0.93 -9.06
C GLU A 70 2.46 -0.36 -9.62
N PHE A 71 2.01 -0.32 -10.88
CA PHE A 71 1.45 -1.49 -11.52
C PHE A 71 2.51 -2.56 -11.83
N ASN A 72 3.73 -2.15 -12.21
CA ASN A 72 4.85 -3.06 -12.40
C ASN A 72 5.19 -3.83 -11.12
N ASP A 73 5.27 -3.14 -9.97
CA ASP A 73 5.57 -3.76 -8.68
C ASP A 73 4.47 -4.75 -8.28
N PHE A 74 3.20 -4.44 -8.59
CA PHE A 74 2.09 -5.36 -8.41
C PHE A 74 2.13 -6.57 -9.35
N LEU A 75 2.41 -6.38 -10.64
CA LEU A 75 2.53 -7.49 -11.58
C LEU A 75 3.73 -8.38 -11.24
N PHE A 76 4.81 -7.78 -10.75
CA PHE A 76 5.96 -8.50 -10.24
C PHE A 76 5.52 -9.44 -9.10
N TRP A 77 4.58 -9.02 -8.25
CA TRP A 77 4.07 -9.84 -7.14
C TRP A 77 3.17 -10.95 -7.63
N LEU A 78 2.34 -10.62 -8.61
CA LEU A 78 1.38 -11.54 -9.17
C LEU A 78 2.02 -12.69 -9.94
N TYR A 79 3.14 -12.43 -10.63
CA TYR A 79 3.77 -13.40 -11.53
C TYR A 79 5.00 -14.11 -10.97
N LEU A 80 5.60 -13.62 -9.88
CA LEU A 80 6.84 -14.21 -9.35
C LEU A 80 6.65 -14.93 -8.02
N THR A 81 7.32 -16.07 -7.93
CA THR A 81 7.28 -16.98 -6.78
C THR A 81 8.34 -16.65 -5.73
N GLU A 82 9.42 -15.94 -6.09
CA GLU A 82 10.60 -15.72 -5.25
C GLU A 82 10.83 -14.23 -4.97
N TRP A 83 10.03 -13.66 -4.07
CA TRP A 83 10.12 -12.25 -3.71
C TRP A 83 11.22 -11.95 -2.66
N GLU A 84 11.72 -12.98 -1.98
CA GLU A 84 12.68 -12.83 -0.87
C GLU A 84 14.06 -12.30 -1.31
N SER A 85 14.39 -12.42 -2.61
CA SER A 85 15.66 -12.02 -3.20
C SER A 85 15.73 -10.55 -3.64
N LEU A 86 14.66 -9.78 -3.46
CA LEU A 86 14.59 -8.43 -4.02
C LEU A 86 15.20 -7.37 -3.13
N GLY A 87 16.28 -6.77 -3.64
CA GLY A 87 16.68 -5.41 -3.34
C GLY A 87 17.06 -5.14 -1.89
N ASP A 88 17.37 -3.88 -1.63
CA ASP A 88 17.54 -3.36 -0.27
C ASP A 88 16.18 -3.04 0.39
N ASP A 89 16.24 -2.63 1.65
CA ASP A 89 15.08 -2.23 2.45
C ASP A 89 14.26 -1.10 1.79
N VAL A 90 14.91 -0.19 1.04
CA VAL A 90 14.24 0.93 0.37
C VAL A 90 13.40 0.44 -0.80
N GLU A 91 13.93 -0.48 -1.60
CA GLU A 91 13.17 -1.08 -2.70
C GLU A 91 12.01 -1.91 -2.18
N LYS A 92 12.23 -2.72 -1.14
CA LYS A 92 11.17 -3.52 -0.51
C LYS A 92 10.06 -2.65 0.05
N GLU A 93 10.41 -1.56 0.75
CA GLU A 93 9.42 -0.61 1.26
C GLU A 93 8.58 -0.03 0.13
N ARG A 94 9.22 0.46 -0.94
CA ARG A 94 8.54 1.05 -2.11
C ARG A 94 7.56 0.05 -2.72
N MET A 95 8.04 -1.14 -3.05
CA MET A 95 7.22 -2.17 -3.70
C MET A 95 6.05 -2.60 -2.82
N CYS A 96 6.28 -2.82 -1.52
CA CYS A 96 5.21 -3.19 -0.60
C CYS A 96 4.20 -2.05 -0.39
N THR A 97 4.64 -0.79 -0.44
CA THR A 97 3.74 0.37 -0.39
C THR A 97 2.86 0.44 -1.65
N HIS A 98 3.42 0.19 -2.83
CA HIS A 98 2.65 0.10 -4.07
C HIS A 98 1.66 -1.08 -4.02
N LEU A 99 2.12 -2.25 -3.55
CA LEU A 99 1.27 -3.42 -3.37
C LEU A 99 0.13 -3.16 -2.39
N LEU A 100 0.36 -2.49 -1.26
CA LEU A 100 -0.68 -2.07 -0.33
C LEU A 100 -1.72 -1.18 -0.99
N LYS A 101 -1.30 -0.20 -1.80
CA LYS A 101 -2.20 0.68 -2.54
C LYS A 101 -3.13 -0.09 -3.46
N LEU A 102 -2.59 -0.97 -4.30
CA LEU A 102 -3.41 -1.74 -5.24
C LEU A 102 -4.26 -2.80 -4.52
N ALA A 103 -3.73 -3.41 -3.45
CA ALA A 103 -4.47 -4.35 -2.64
C ALA A 103 -5.65 -3.70 -1.91
N ASP A 104 -5.51 -2.45 -1.48
CA ASP A 104 -6.61 -1.70 -0.86
C ASP A 104 -7.65 -1.28 -1.92
N MET A 105 -7.19 -0.77 -3.06
CA MET A 105 -8.04 -0.37 -4.19
C MET A 105 -8.88 -1.52 -4.77
N TRP A 106 -8.34 -2.74 -4.77
CA TRP A 106 -8.98 -3.93 -5.35
C TRP A 106 -9.39 -4.97 -4.31
N GLU A 107 -9.34 -4.63 -3.03
CA GLU A 107 -9.70 -5.53 -1.92
C GLU A 107 -9.00 -6.91 -1.97
N ILE A 108 -7.72 -6.92 -2.36
CA ILE A 108 -6.92 -8.15 -2.46
C ILE A 108 -6.30 -8.45 -1.09
N ALA A 109 -7.05 -9.14 -0.23
CA ALA A 109 -6.64 -9.45 1.14
C ALA A 109 -5.29 -10.20 1.21
N ALA A 110 -5.02 -11.10 0.27
CA ALA A 110 -3.76 -11.86 0.22
C ALA A 110 -2.55 -10.94 -0.03
N ALA A 111 -2.66 -10.00 -0.97
CA ALA A 111 -1.64 -9.02 -1.27
C ALA A 111 -1.41 -8.07 -0.08
N LYS A 112 -2.49 -7.61 0.56
CA LYS A 112 -2.42 -6.76 1.75
C LYS A 112 -1.68 -7.45 2.89
N LYS A 113 -2.06 -8.70 3.21
CA LYS A 113 -1.40 -9.51 4.24
C LYS A 113 0.08 -9.74 3.91
N TYR A 114 0.38 -10.06 2.65
CA TYR A 114 1.75 -10.26 2.18
C TYR A 114 2.61 -9.00 2.38
N ALA A 115 2.13 -7.85 1.92
CA ALA A 115 2.86 -6.59 2.02
C ALA A 115 3.10 -6.16 3.47
N ILE A 116 2.11 -6.34 4.37
CA ILE A 116 2.28 -6.08 5.80
C ILE A 116 3.41 -6.96 6.38
N HIS A 117 3.38 -8.26 6.08
CA HIS A 117 4.40 -9.18 6.56
C HIS A 117 5.80 -8.82 6.04
N ALA A 118 5.92 -8.48 4.76
CA ALA A 118 7.20 -8.06 4.18
C ALA A 118 7.73 -6.76 4.81
N LEU A 119 6.84 -5.79 5.09
CA LEU A 119 7.20 -4.53 5.77
C LEU A 119 7.54 -4.72 7.24
N ASP A 120 7.02 -5.75 7.91
CA ASP A 120 7.45 -6.09 9.28
C ASP A 120 8.92 -6.53 9.36
N MET A 121 9.47 -7.03 8.25
CA MET A 121 10.85 -7.51 8.14
C MET A 121 11.84 -6.42 7.69
N VAL A 122 11.34 -5.24 7.30
CA VAL A 122 12.13 -4.10 6.83
C VAL A 122 12.22 -3.05 7.94
N TYR A 123 13.34 -2.32 8.03
CA TYR A 123 13.42 -1.20 8.96
C TYR A 123 12.57 -0.02 8.46
N LEU A 124 11.48 0.28 9.18
CA LEU A 124 10.69 1.50 9.01
C LEU A 124 10.88 2.43 10.20
N SER A 125 11.03 3.73 9.95
CA SER A 125 10.96 4.72 11.02
C SER A 125 9.58 4.67 11.70
N PRO A 126 9.46 4.99 13.01
CA PRO A 126 8.17 5.01 13.69
C PRO A 126 7.14 5.89 12.96
N SER A 127 7.55 7.07 12.50
CA SER A 127 6.71 8.02 11.77
C SER A 127 6.18 7.43 10.47
N ARG A 128 7.06 6.80 9.68
CA ARG A 128 6.69 6.15 8.41
C ARG A 128 5.77 4.95 8.63
N ARG A 129 6.03 4.15 9.67
CA ARG A 129 5.18 3.02 10.02
C ARG A 129 3.79 3.49 10.47
N LEU A 130 3.71 4.59 11.20
CA LEU A 130 2.44 5.21 11.60
C LEU A 130 1.66 5.76 10.41
N GLU A 131 2.34 6.43 9.48
CA GLU A 131 1.75 6.91 8.23
C GLU A 131 1.11 5.76 7.45
N LEU A 132 1.87 4.68 7.19
CA LEU A 132 1.37 3.52 6.45
C LEU A 132 0.21 2.84 7.20
N ALA A 133 0.30 2.74 8.54
CA ALA A 133 -0.76 2.18 9.36
C ALA A 133 -2.07 2.98 9.27
N GLY A 134 -1.99 4.32 9.28
CA GLY A 134 -3.14 5.19 9.08
C GLY A 134 -3.70 5.12 7.67
N LYS A 135 -2.82 5.18 6.66
CA LYS A 135 -3.19 5.20 5.24
C LYS A 135 -3.87 3.92 4.77
N PHE A 136 -3.38 2.76 5.23
CA PHE A 136 -3.87 1.45 4.79
C PHE A 136 -4.68 0.71 5.87
N ALA A 137 -5.06 1.39 6.94
CA ALA A 137 -5.83 0.84 8.06
C ALA A 137 -5.20 -0.46 8.63
N ILE A 138 -3.96 -0.37 9.13
CA ILE A 138 -3.21 -1.47 9.75
C ILE A 138 -3.19 -1.26 11.28
N PRO A 139 -4.25 -1.65 12.02
CA PRO A 139 -4.41 -1.29 13.42
C PRO A 139 -3.31 -1.87 14.32
N ASP A 140 -2.79 -3.04 13.97
CA ASP A 140 -1.77 -3.75 14.76
C ASP A 140 -0.47 -2.97 14.88
N TRP A 141 -0.18 -2.09 13.93
CA TRP A 141 1.00 -1.22 13.96
C TRP A 141 0.80 0.03 14.79
N VAL A 142 -0.44 0.51 14.96
CA VAL A 142 -0.71 1.82 15.56
C VAL A 142 -0.24 1.86 17.01
N ARG A 143 -0.71 0.93 17.85
CA ARG A 143 -0.42 0.96 19.30
C ARG A 143 1.08 0.80 19.63
N PRO A 144 1.81 -0.17 19.06
CA PRO A 144 3.25 -0.31 19.32
C PRO A 144 4.05 0.91 18.88
N VAL A 145 3.71 1.50 17.72
CA VAL A 145 4.42 2.65 17.17
C VAL A 145 4.14 3.92 17.98
N VAL A 146 2.88 4.18 18.32
CA VAL A 146 2.51 5.31 19.19
C VAL A 146 3.24 5.21 20.52
N ARG A 147 3.24 4.04 21.18
CA ARG A 147 4.00 3.85 22.41
C ARG A 147 5.49 4.19 22.23
N ARG A 148 6.12 3.69 21.16
CA ARG A 148 7.53 3.96 20.86
C ARG A 148 7.83 5.44 20.62
N ILE A 149 6.90 6.19 20.02
CA ILE A 149 7.02 7.64 19.84
C ILE A 149 6.89 8.37 21.18
N LEU A 150 5.91 7.98 22.01
CA LEU A 150 5.68 8.57 23.34
C LEU A 150 6.82 8.26 24.33
N ASP A 151 7.47 7.10 24.21
CA ASP A 151 8.65 6.75 25.02
C ASP A 151 9.91 7.54 24.58
N GLY A 152 9.90 8.08 23.36
CA GLY A 152 10.97 8.94 22.83
C GLY A 152 10.82 10.42 23.23
N LYS A 153 11.73 11.27 22.75
CA LYS A 153 11.59 12.74 22.88
C LYS A 153 10.97 13.30 21.60
N LEU A 154 9.82 13.98 21.69
CA LEU A 154 9.21 14.69 20.55
C LEU A 154 10.16 15.69 19.89
N SER A 155 11.09 16.27 20.66
CA SER A 155 12.12 17.18 20.16
C SER A 155 13.09 16.52 19.17
N GLN A 156 13.05 15.20 19.02
CA GLN A 156 13.85 14.44 18.05
C GLN A 156 13.09 14.14 16.76
N LEU A 157 11.77 14.41 16.70
CA LEU A 157 11.00 14.33 15.47
C LEU A 157 11.43 15.47 14.55
N LYS A 158 11.77 15.13 13.32
CA LYS A 158 12.10 16.09 12.26
C LYS A 158 10.82 16.54 11.55
N ASP A 159 10.91 17.62 10.79
CA ASP A 159 9.78 18.09 9.97
C ASP A 159 9.28 16.99 9.00
N ASP A 160 10.18 16.17 8.47
CA ASP A 160 9.83 15.01 7.63
C ASP A 160 8.95 14.00 8.36
N ASP A 161 9.21 13.76 9.65
CA ASP A 161 8.39 12.88 10.49
C ASP A 161 6.98 13.45 10.69
N ILE A 162 6.88 14.76 10.93
CA ILE A 162 5.61 15.46 11.12
C ILE A 162 4.79 15.44 9.82
N CYS A 163 5.44 15.69 8.69
CA CYS A 163 4.83 15.61 7.36
C CYS A 163 4.29 14.21 7.06
N ALA A 164 5.07 13.16 7.36
CA ALA A 164 4.67 11.78 7.15
C ALA A 164 3.45 11.37 7.99
N MET A 165 3.44 11.65 9.28
CA MET A 165 2.32 11.30 10.17
C MET A 165 1.07 12.16 9.93
N GLY A 166 1.27 13.37 9.41
CA GLY A 166 0.25 14.40 9.28
C GLY A 166 0.04 15.19 10.57
N TRP A 167 -0.26 16.48 10.39
CA TRP A 167 -0.38 17.44 11.50
C TRP A 167 -1.37 17.01 12.58
N LYS A 168 -2.51 16.43 12.19
CA LYS A 168 -3.54 15.98 13.13
C LYS A 168 -3.03 14.91 14.10
N VAL A 169 -2.28 13.93 13.59
CA VAL A 169 -1.70 12.85 14.41
C VAL A 169 -0.62 13.41 15.31
N TYR A 170 0.24 14.30 14.78
CA TYR A 170 1.24 15.00 15.56
C TYR A 170 0.64 15.79 16.73
N SER A 171 -0.39 16.61 16.50
CA SER A 171 -1.06 17.37 17.57
C SER A 171 -1.66 16.47 18.64
N MET A 172 -2.24 15.32 18.26
CA MET A 172 -2.75 14.34 19.23
C MET A 172 -1.63 13.76 20.11
N LEU A 173 -0.47 13.46 19.52
CA LEU A 173 0.70 12.95 20.25
C LEU A 173 1.27 14.00 21.21
N VAL A 174 1.38 15.26 20.78
CA VAL A 174 1.83 16.38 21.63
C VAL A 174 0.92 16.52 22.85
N ASN A 175 -0.40 16.60 22.63
CA ASN A 175 -1.37 16.72 23.72
C ASN A 175 -1.30 15.52 24.68
N ALA A 176 -1.15 14.30 24.17
CA ALA A 176 -1.03 13.11 25.00
C ALA A 176 0.24 13.14 25.87
N MET A 177 1.35 13.64 25.35
CA MET A 177 2.60 13.76 26.12
C MET A 177 2.54 14.88 27.15
N GLU A 178 1.89 15.99 26.85
CA GLU A 178 1.63 17.05 27.83
C GLU A 178 0.81 16.50 29.01
N MET A 179 -0.27 15.77 28.72
CA MET A 179 -1.07 15.10 29.75
C MET A 179 -0.25 14.12 30.59
N LEU A 180 0.59 13.27 29.96
CA LEU A 180 1.48 12.36 30.69
C LEU A 180 2.52 13.10 31.55
N GLY A 181 3.04 14.23 31.07
CA GLY A 181 3.98 15.07 31.79
C GLY A 181 3.34 15.77 33.00
N GLU A 182 2.09 16.20 32.89
CA GLU A 182 1.32 16.73 34.02
C GLU A 182 1.05 15.66 35.08
N GLU A 183 0.65 14.46 34.67
CA GLU A 183 0.38 13.33 35.57
C GLU A 183 1.63 12.90 36.35
N THR A 184 2.78 12.86 35.67
CA THR A 184 4.07 12.54 36.28
C THR A 184 4.51 13.62 37.28
N ARG A 185 4.30 14.90 36.96
CA ARG A 185 4.55 16.01 37.88
C ARG A 185 3.64 15.95 39.11
N ARG A 186 2.37 15.61 38.94
CA ARG A 186 1.41 15.47 40.05
C ARG A 186 1.80 14.34 40.99
N THR A 187 2.17 13.17 40.46
CA THR A 187 2.58 12.01 41.27
C THR A 187 3.93 12.22 41.96
N ALA A 188 4.87 12.92 41.33
CA ALA A 188 6.15 13.27 41.96
C ALA A 188 6.03 14.29 43.11
N LEU A 189 4.93 15.05 43.17
CA LEU A 189 4.64 16.00 44.26
C LEU A 189 3.98 15.34 45.48
N VAL A 190 3.62 14.06 45.40
CA VAL A 190 3.11 13.30 46.54
C VAL A 190 4.30 12.68 47.29
N PRO A 191 4.57 13.06 48.55
CA PRO A 191 5.67 12.47 49.31
C PRO A 191 5.40 10.99 49.57
N PRO A 192 6.43 10.12 49.60
CA PRO A 192 6.26 8.75 50.09
C PRO A 192 5.86 8.81 51.57
N GLY A 193 4.70 8.25 51.89
CA GLY A 193 4.18 8.11 53.24
C GLY A 193 4.89 7.04 54.06
#